data_AF-A0A1Z4RLX6-F1
#
_entry.id   AF-A0A1Z4RLX6-F1
#
_cell.length_a   1.000
_cell.length_b   1.000
_cell.length_c   1.000
_cell.angle_alpha   90.00
_cell.angle_beta   90.00
_cell.angle_gamma   90.00
#
_symmetry.space_group_name_H-M   'P 1'
#
loop_
_entity.id
_entity.type
_entity.pdbx_description
1 polymer ?
#
loop_
_entity_poly.entity_id
_entity_poly.type
_entity_poly.pdbx_seq_one_letter_code
_entity_poly.pdbx_strand_id
1 'polypeptide(L)'
;MKILAKAIRWTSLISFPVFLLTIPNHAALAGDIGSCAESLIVDGVSKSAAAIACADALQPNDLSSCVADIKESTNIKGEDALQACYRVRRPDELANCVIDLSSGLAAEKSTMALDNCRRSLLPDRYAECTLDLTETAQIPPEEAMKSCIAAEFYPSKQDPETK
;
A
#
# COMPACT_ATOMS: atom_id res chain seq x y z
N MET A 1 -2.35 75.90 54.40
CA MET A 1 -1.57 74.85 55.09
C MET A 1 -2.49 73.73 55.55
N LYS A 2 -2.35 72.53 54.96
CA LYS A 2 -2.49 71.21 55.60
C LYS A 2 -2.35 70.13 54.52
N ILE A 3 -1.22 69.43 54.58
CA ILE A 3 -0.90 68.24 53.82
C ILE A 3 -1.53 67.06 54.55
N LEU A 4 -2.31 66.21 53.87
CA LEU A 4 -2.61 64.86 54.34
C LEU A 4 -2.66 63.91 53.13
N ALA A 5 -1.62 63.09 53.03
CA ALA A 5 -1.56 61.94 52.14
C ALA A 5 -2.56 60.87 52.59
N LYS A 6 -3.20 60.20 51.63
CA LYS A 6 -3.90 58.93 51.90
C LYS A 6 -3.71 57.98 50.72
N ALA A 7 -2.81 57.03 50.90
CA ALA A 7 -2.69 55.84 50.07
C ALA A 7 -3.91 54.94 50.32
N ILE A 8 -4.70 54.63 49.28
CA ILE A 8 -5.77 53.64 49.37
C ILE A 8 -5.79 52.79 48.09
N ARG A 9 -5.18 51.61 48.22
CA ARG A 9 -5.49 50.29 47.66
C ARG A 9 -6.01 50.22 46.21
N TRP A 10 -5.10 49.79 45.33
CA TRP A 10 -5.41 49.06 44.11
C TRP A 10 -6.04 47.70 44.44
N THR A 11 -7.28 47.50 44.02
CA THR A 11 -7.83 46.17 43.73
C THR A 11 -8.66 46.28 42.45
N SER A 12 -7.99 46.24 41.30
CA SER A 12 -8.67 45.98 40.02
C SER A 12 -9.13 44.52 40.02
N LEU A 13 -10.41 44.30 40.32
CA LEU A 13 -11.07 43.02 40.04
C LEU A 13 -11.26 42.92 38.53
N ILE A 14 -10.29 42.35 37.82
CA ILE A 14 -10.46 41.94 36.43
C ILE A 14 -11.30 40.66 36.45
N SER A 15 -12.60 40.81 36.21
CA SER A 15 -13.49 39.69 35.94
C SER A 15 -13.06 39.06 34.61
N PHE A 16 -12.36 37.93 34.68
CA PHE A 16 -12.11 37.08 33.51
C PHE A 16 -13.41 36.34 33.19
N PRO A 17 -14.06 36.58 32.04
CA PRO A 17 -15.17 35.74 31.62
C PRO A 17 -14.62 34.34 31.39
N VAL A 18 -15.14 33.36 32.13
CA VAL A 18 -14.89 31.94 31.87
C VAL A 18 -15.56 31.63 30.54
N PHE A 19 -14.82 31.78 29.44
CA PHE A 19 -15.21 31.20 28.16
C PHE A 19 -15.17 29.68 28.32
N LEU A 20 -16.35 29.07 28.42
CA LEU A 20 -16.52 27.64 28.25
C LEU A 20 -16.12 27.30 26.81
N LEU A 21 -14.88 26.84 26.62
CA LEU A 21 -14.46 26.22 25.37
C LEU A 21 -15.24 24.91 25.24
N THR A 22 -16.36 24.93 24.51
CA THR A 22 -16.99 23.71 24.01
C THR A 22 -16.01 23.10 23.02
N ILE A 23 -15.20 22.14 23.49
CA ILE A 23 -14.31 21.37 22.61
C ILE A 23 -15.23 20.62 21.65
N PRO A 24 -15.21 20.94 20.34
CA PRO A 24 -16.03 20.19 19.41
C PRO A 24 -15.46 18.77 19.35
N ASN A 25 -16.25 17.79 19.79
CA ASN A 25 -15.98 16.36 19.61
C ASN A 25 -16.05 16.06 18.11
N HIS A 26 -15.00 16.41 17.36
CA HIS A 26 -14.78 15.81 16.07
C HIS A 26 -14.33 14.39 16.35
N ALA A 27 -15.09 13.39 15.90
CA ALA A 27 -14.51 12.08 15.69
C ALA A 27 -13.25 12.33 14.84
N ALA A 28 -12.09 11.89 15.32
CA ALA A 28 -10.86 12.03 14.55
C ALA A 28 -11.09 11.25 13.24
N LEU A 29 -11.38 11.97 12.15
CA LEU A 29 -11.31 11.40 10.83
C LEU A 29 -9.88 10.89 10.71
N ALA A 30 -9.72 9.58 10.59
CA ALA A 30 -8.42 9.01 10.31
C ALA A 30 -7.93 9.67 9.02
N GLY A 31 -6.79 10.37 9.09
CA GLY A 31 -6.08 10.78 7.88
C GLY A 31 -5.58 9.54 7.14
N ASP A 32 -4.99 9.73 5.96
CA ASP A 32 -4.59 8.63 5.06
C ASP A 32 -3.79 7.52 5.77
N ILE A 33 -2.89 7.87 6.70
CA ILE A 33 -2.12 6.90 7.50
C ILE A 33 -3.01 6.02 8.36
N GLY A 34 -4.02 6.60 9.01
CA GLY A 34 -4.93 5.87 9.90
C GLY A 34 -5.86 4.96 9.11
N SER A 35 -6.39 5.44 7.97
CA SER A 35 -7.21 4.64 7.06
C SER A 35 -6.43 3.48 6.43
N CYS A 36 -5.18 3.73 6.01
CA CYS A 36 -4.27 2.69 5.56
C CYS A 36 -4.07 1.61 6.64
N ALA A 37 -3.76 2.02 7.88
CA ALA A 37 -3.50 1.08 8.96
C ALA A 37 -4.74 0.25 9.31
N GLU A 38 -5.93 0.87 9.33
CA GLU A 38 -7.19 0.18 9.54
C GLU A 38 -7.46 -0.86 8.44
N SER A 39 -7.27 -0.50 7.17
CA SER A 39 -7.43 -1.42 6.04
C SER A 39 -6.48 -2.63 6.17
N LEU A 40 -5.18 -2.39 6.39
CA LEU A 40 -4.22 -3.48 6.55
C LEU A 40 -4.58 -4.42 7.71
N ILE A 41 -5.07 -3.87 8.83
CA ILE A 41 -5.51 -4.68 9.98
C ILE A 41 -6.72 -5.55 9.63
N VAL A 42 -7.69 -5.02 8.88
CA VAL A 42 -8.85 -5.78 8.38
C VAL A 42 -8.39 -6.94 7.48
N ASP A 43 -7.36 -6.70 6.67
CA ASP A 43 -6.76 -7.71 5.76
C ASP A 43 -5.87 -8.73 6.47
N GLY A 44 -5.84 -8.68 7.80
CA GLY A 44 -5.16 -9.66 8.65
C GLY A 44 -3.74 -9.28 9.05
N VAL A 45 -3.22 -8.11 8.63
CA VAL A 45 -1.90 -7.63 9.04
C VAL A 45 -1.90 -7.25 10.52
N SER A 46 -0.86 -7.65 11.26
CA SER A 46 -0.69 -7.22 12.66
C SER A 46 -0.70 -5.68 12.81
N LYS A 47 -1.33 -5.18 13.89
CA LYS A 47 -1.43 -3.74 14.18
C LYS A 47 -0.08 -3.01 14.15
N SER A 48 0.97 -3.66 14.67
CA SER A 48 2.32 -3.10 14.69
C SER A 48 2.90 -2.97 13.28
N ALA A 49 2.76 -4.01 12.45
CA ALA A 49 3.24 -3.98 11.07
C ALA A 49 2.46 -2.98 10.21
N ALA A 50 1.13 -2.90 10.38
CA ALA A 50 0.28 -1.94 9.70
C ALA A 50 0.68 -0.49 10.05
N ALA A 51 0.84 -0.19 11.34
CA ALA A 51 1.24 1.14 11.79
C ALA A 51 2.61 1.56 11.23
N ILE A 52 3.60 0.66 11.25
CA ILE A 52 4.94 0.93 10.71
C ILE A 52 4.87 1.15 9.20
N ALA A 53 4.25 0.22 8.47
CA ALA A 53 4.22 0.28 7.01
C ALA A 53 3.48 1.52 6.49
N CYS A 54 2.33 1.88 7.07
CA CYS A 54 1.57 3.06 6.66
C CYS A 54 2.25 4.38 7.06
N ALA A 55 3.01 4.40 8.16
CA ALA A 55 3.78 5.58 8.55
C ALA A 55 5.00 5.82 7.64
N ASP A 56 5.60 4.74 7.13
CA ASP A 56 6.75 4.81 6.23
C ASP A 56 6.34 4.98 4.75
N ALA A 57 5.10 4.63 4.39
CA ALA A 57 4.60 4.71 3.02
C ALA A 57 4.54 6.15 2.50
N LEU A 58 5.11 6.38 1.31
CA LEU A 58 4.96 7.67 0.62
C LEU A 58 3.51 7.94 0.20
N GLN A 59 2.78 6.89 -0.18
CA GLN A 59 1.36 6.91 -0.53
C GLN A 59 0.66 5.79 0.27
N PRO A 60 0.13 6.08 1.47
CA PRO A 60 -0.50 5.07 2.32
C PRO A 60 -1.70 4.40 1.66
N ASN A 61 -2.51 5.15 0.91
CA ASN A 61 -3.70 4.63 0.25
C ASN A 61 -3.34 3.58 -0.82
N ASP A 62 -2.38 3.87 -1.70
CA ASP A 62 -1.89 2.92 -2.72
C ASP A 62 -1.35 1.63 -2.09
N LEU A 63 -0.63 1.75 -0.96
CA LEU A 63 -0.14 0.59 -0.21
C LEU A 63 -1.29 -0.28 0.31
N SER A 64 -2.28 0.32 0.97
CA SER A 64 -3.42 -0.42 1.51
C SER A 64 -4.28 -1.04 0.40
N SER A 65 -4.53 -0.32 -0.70
CA SER A 65 -5.31 -0.82 -1.83
C SER A 65 -4.64 -2.03 -2.48
N CYS A 66 -3.33 -1.98 -2.72
CA CYS A 66 -2.59 -3.12 -3.25
C CYS A 66 -2.73 -4.38 -2.38
N VAL A 67 -2.69 -4.23 -1.05
CA VAL A 67 -2.85 -5.36 -0.13
C VAL A 67 -4.27 -5.90 -0.14
N ALA A 68 -5.26 -5.01 -0.07
CA ALA A 68 -6.68 -5.36 -0.10
C ALA A 68 -7.02 -6.12 -1.39
N ASP A 69 -6.64 -5.60 -2.56
CA ASP A 69 -6.94 -6.18 -3.86
C ASP A 69 -6.39 -7.62 -3.97
N ILE A 70 -5.14 -7.84 -3.56
CA ILE A 70 -4.52 -9.16 -3.55
C ILE A 70 -5.21 -10.09 -2.54
N LYS A 71 -5.53 -9.59 -1.34
CA LYS A 71 -6.15 -10.38 -0.27
C LYS A 71 -7.57 -10.81 -0.62
N GLU A 72 -8.35 -9.96 -1.27
CA GLU A 72 -9.73 -10.22 -1.66
C GLU A 72 -9.83 -11.16 -2.85
N SER A 73 -8.88 -11.06 -3.79
CA SER A 73 -8.94 -11.78 -5.07
C SER A 73 -8.11 -13.07 -5.11
N THR A 74 -7.28 -13.33 -4.09
CA THR A 74 -6.39 -14.50 -4.05
C THR A 74 -6.37 -15.19 -2.68
N ASN A 75 -5.69 -16.34 -2.60
CA ASN A 75 -5.44 -17.04 -1.34
C ASN A 75 -4.19 -16.54 -0.59
N ILE A 76 -3.58 -15.44 -1.04
CA ILE A 76 -2.41 -14.83 -0.40
C ILE A 76 -2.82 -14.19 0.92
N LYS A 77 -1.96 -14.28 1.94
CA LYS A 77 -2.18 -13.68 3.26
C LYS A 77 -1.86 -12.18 3.23
N GLY A 78 -2.55 -11.40 4.07
CA GLY A 78 -2.34 -9.96 4.16
C GLY A 78 -0.89 -9.58 4.45
N GLU A 79 -0.18 -10.31 5.32
CA GLU A 79 1.24 -10.06 5.57
C GLU A 79 2.14 -10.31 4.36
N ASP A 80 1.86 -11.36 3.58
CA ASP A 80 2.65 -11.70 2.40
C ASP A 80 2.41 -10.65 1.29
N ALA A 81 1.14 -10.24 1.11
CA ALA A 81 0.76 -9.16 0.22
C ALA A 81 1.42 -7.84 0.65
N LEU A 82 1.38 -7.48 1.94
CA LEU A 82 2.05 -6.29 2.46
C LEU A 82 3.55 -6.31 2.16
N GLN A 83 4.23 -7.44 2.40
CA GLN A 83 5.66 -7.53 2.10
C GLN A 83 5.98 -7.33 0.61
N ALA A 84 5.07 -7.69 -0.29
CA ALA A 84 5.22 -7.44 -1.72
C ALA A 84 4.92 -5.99 -2.09
N CYS A 85 3.75 -5.47 -1.69
CA CYS A 85 3.29 -4.11 -2.01
C CYS A 85 4.20 -3.02 -1.42
N TYR A 86 4.72 -3.24 -0.21
CA TYR A 86 5.54 -2.25 0.50
C TYR A 86 6.88 -1.93 -0.20
N ARG A 87 7.36 -2.81 -1.08
CA ARG A 87 8.71 -2.71 -1.68
C ARG A 87 8.71 -2.27 -3.14
N VAL A 88 7.56 -1.87 -3.69
CA VAL A 88 7.44 -1.55 -5.11
C VAL A 88 7.02 -0.10 -5.34
N ARG A 89 7.33 0.40 -6.54
CA ARG A 89 6.98 1.76 -6.97
C ARG A 89 5.61 1.84 -7.67
N ARG A 90 5.02 0.68 -8.02
CA ARG A 90 3.76 0.57 -8.77
C ARG A 90 2.86 -0.48 -8.08
N PRO A 91 2.29 -0.16 -6.90
CA PRO A 91 1.50 -1.12 -6.13
C PRO A 91 0.29 -1.64 -6.92
N ASP A 92 -0.42 -0.77 -7.63
CA ASP A 92 -1.62 -1.14 -8.41
C ASP A 92 -1.30 -2.19 -9.49
N GLU A 93 -0.20 -2.00 -10.24
CA GLU A 93 0.20 -2.97 -11.28
C GLU A 93 0.71 -4.27 -10.69
N LEU A 94 1.37 -4.22 -9.53
CA LEU A 94 1.70 -5.45 -8.82
C LEU A 94 0.43 -6.21 -8.46
N ALA A 95 -0.58 -5.53 -7.91
CA ALA A 95 -1.85 -6.16 -7.55
C ALA A 95 -2.53 -6.78 -8.78
N ASN A 96 -2.69 -6.02 -9.87
CA ASN A 96 -3.26 -6.52 -11.13
C ASN A 96 -2.50 -7.75 -11.64
N CYS A 97 -1.18 -7.65 -11.74
CA CYS A 97 -0.33 -8.77 -12.17
C CYS A 97 -0.56 -10.05 -11.35
N VAL A 98 -0.64 -9.92 -10.02
CA VAL A 98 -0.87 -11.06 -9.14
C VAL A 98 -2.27 -11.64 -9.34
N ILE A 99 -3.29 -10.79 -9.43
CA ILE A 99 -4.69 -11.20 -9.63
C ILE A 99 -4.88 -11.91 -10.97
N ASP A 100 -4.34 -11.35 -12.05
CA ASP A 100 -4.43 -11.91 -13.39
C ASP A 100 -3.75 -13.27 -13.47
N LEU A 101 -2.55 -13.41 -12.90
CA LEU A 101 -1.85 -14.69 -12.87
C LEU A 101 -2.49 -15.70 -11.92
N SER A 102 -3.00 -15.27 -10.77
CA SER A 102 -3.70 -16.16 -9.84
C SER A 102 -5.02 -16.70 -10.40
N SER A 103 -5.70 -15.93 -11.25
CA SER A 103 -6.98 -16.30 -11.85
C SER A 103 -6.84 -17.00 -13.21
N GLY A 104 -5.89 -16.58 -14.03
CA GLY A 104 -5.61 -17.17 -15.34
C GLY A 104 -4.75 -18.44 -15.28
N LEU A 105 -4.04 -18.66 -14.16
CA LEU A 105 -3.32 -19.90 -13.88
C LEU A 105 -4.02 -20.68 -12.76
N ALA A 106 -3.36 -21.75 -12.29
CA ALA A 106 -3.87 -22.54 -11.17
C ALA A 106 -3.61 -21.83 -9.82
N ALA A 107 -4.58 -21.86 -8.91
CA ALA A 107 -4.56 -21.09 -7.66
C ALA A 107 -3.34 -21.38 -6.75
N GLU A 108 -2.76 -22.58 -6.82
CA GLU A 108 -1.53 -22.94 -6.11
C GLU A 108 -0.29 -22.19 -6.61
N LYS A 109 -0.38 -21.49 -7.75
CA LYS A 109 0.70 -20.66 -8.31
C LYS A 109 0.69 -19.23 -7.79
N SER A 110 -0.31 -18.82 -7.00
CA SER A 110 -0.45 -17.43 -6.50
C SER A 110 0.80 -16.91 -5.79
N THR A 111 1.47 -17.73 -4.96
CA THR A 111 2.72 -17.33 -4.30
C THR A 111 3.87 -17.13 -5.30
N MET A 112 3.91 -17.93 -6.37
CA MET A 112 4.90 -17.78 -7.44
C MET A 112 4.61 -16.54 -8.29
N ALA A 113 3.33 -16.25 -8.57
CA ALA A 113 2.90 -15.02 -9.21
C ALA A 113 3.35 -13.81 -8.38
N LEU A 114 3.06 -13.80 -7.06
CA LEU A 114 3.49 -12.74 -6.14
C LEU A 114 5.01 -12.50 -6.17
N ASP A 115 5.83 -13.56 -6.16
CA ASP A 115 7.29 -13.39 -6.20
C ASP A 115 7.78 -12.82 -7.53
N ASN A 116 7.19 -13.21 -8.66
CA ASN A 116 7.65 -12.70 -9.95
C ASN A 116 7.09 -11.31 -10.26
N CYS A 117 5.81 -11.04 -9.98
CA CYS A 117 5.21 -9.71 -10.15
C CYS A 117 5.97 -8.64 -9.37
N ARG A 118 6.36 -8.91 -8.11
CA ARG A 118 7.17 -7.95 -7.33
C ARG A 118 8.58 -7.74 -7.85
N ARG A 119 9.11 -8.66 -8.66
CA ARG A 119 10.45 -8.61 -9.26
C ARG A 119 10.45 -7.98 -10.65
N SER A 120 9.30 -8.00 -11.32
CA SER A 120 9.11 -7.38 -12.63
C SER A 120 9.24 -5.86 -12.53
N LEU A 121 9.82 -5.26 -13.56
CA LEU A 121 9.87 -3.82 -13.76
C LEU A 121 8.55 -3.29 -14.34
N LEU A 122 7.79 -4.15 -15.03
CA LEU A 122 6.53 -3.85 -15.71
C LEU A 122 5.49 -4.95 -15.43
N PRO A 123 4.91 -5.00 -14.21
CA PRO A 123 4.10 -6.12 -13.75
C PRO A 123 2.93 -6.49 -14.68
N ASP A 124 2.17 -5.51 -15.18
CA ASP A 124 1.05 -5.78 -16.10
C ASP A 124 1.52 -6.47 -17.40
N ARG A 125 2.63 -5.99 -17.99
CA ARG A 125 3.20 -6.60 -19.20
C ARG A 125 3.76 -7.99 -18.93
N TYR A 126 4.27 -8.22 -17.73
CA TYR A 126 4.75 -9.53 -17.31
C TYR A 126 3.60 -10.54 -17.19
N ALA A 127 2.45 -10.12 -16.64
CA ALA A 127 1.26 -10.94 -16.58
C ALA A 127 0.73 -11.29 -17.98
N GLU A 128 0.58 -10.28 -18.85
CA GLU A 128 0.19 -10.45 -20.27
C GLU A 128 1.11 -11.46 -20.97
N CYS A 129 2.42 -11.27 -20.90
CA CYS A 129 3.40 -12.18 -21.50
C CYS A 129 3.23 -13.62 -21.00
N THR A 130 3.04 -13.81 -19.70
CA THR A 130 2.93 -15.14 -19.09
C THR A 130 1.66 -15.85 -19.53
N LEU A 131 0.53 -15.15 -19.51
CA LEU A 131 -0.76 -15.70 -19.92
C LEU A 131 -0.76 -16.05 -21.41
N ASP A 132 -0.27 -15.14 -22.26
CA ASP A 132 -0.19 -15.36 -23.71
C ASP A 132 0.70 -16.56 -24.09
N LEU A 133 1.86 -16.72 -23.44
CA LEU A 133 2.73 -17.88 -23.68
C LEU A 133 2.11 -19.18 -23.18
N THR A 134 1.35 -19.13 -22.09
CA THR A 134 0.64 -20.31 -21.56
C THR A 134 -0.50 -20.71 -22.48
N GLU A 135 -1.30 -19.76 -22.97
CA GLU A 135 -2.48 -20.02 -23.80
C GLU A 135 -2.11 -20.33 -25.25
N THR A 136 -1.29 -19.50 -25.88
CA THR A 136 -1.02 -19.57 -27.33
C THR A 136 0.10 -20.55 -27.64
N ALA A 137 1.20 -20.47 -26.91
CA ALA A 137 2.38 -21.31 -27.13
C ALA A 137 2.34 -22.63 -26.33
N GLN A 138 1.33 -22.81 -25.47
CA GLN A 138 1.15 -24.00 -24.62
C GLN A 138 2.37 -24.28 -23.74
N ILE A 139 3.10 -23.23 -23.36
CA ILE A 139 4.25 -23.33 -22.45
C ILE A 139 3.74 -23.52 -21.02
N PRO A 140 4.31 -24.44 -20.23
CA PRO A 140 3.92 -24.59 -18.83
C PRO A 140 4.06 -23.27 -18.06
N PRO A 141 3.12 -22.93 -17.14
CA PRO A 141 3.13 -21.65 -16.46
C PRO A 141 4.45 -21.28 -15.78
N GLU A 142 5.15 -22.23 -15.17
CA GLU A 142 6.45 -21.96 -14.54
C GLU A 142 7.54 -21.57 -15.56
N GLU A 143 7.50 -22.18 -16.75
CA GLU A 143 8.43 -21.88 -17.83
C GLU A 143 8.08 -20.56 -18.52
N ALA A 144 6.80 -20.25 -18.69
CA ALA A 144 6.33 -18.96 -19.19
C ALA A 144 6.76 -17.81 -18.27
N MET A 145 6.46 -17.92 -16.96
CA MET A 145 6.89 -16.95 -15.94
C MET A 145 8.40 -16.73 -15.97
N LYS A 146 9.20 -17.81 -16.02
CA LYS A 146 10.66 -17.73 -16.10
C LYS A 146 11.16 -17.05 -17.38
N SER A 147 10.51 -17.30 -18.50
CA SER A 147 10.92 -16.74 -19.81
C SER A 147 10.59 -15.24 -19.87
N CYS A 148 9.39 -14.85 -19.43
CA CYS A 148 8.93 -13.46 -19.44
C CYS A 148 9.79 -12.59 -18.51
N ILE A 149 10.06 -13.03 -17.28
CA ILE A 149 10.87 -12.23 -16.35
C ILE A 149 12.31 -12.09 -16.84
N ALA A 150 12.87 -13.11 -17.51
CA ALA A 150 14.22 -13.04 -18.07
C ALA A 150 14.32 -12.04 -19.23
N ALA A 151 13.28 -11.95 -20.06
CA ALA A 151 13.24 -11.05 -21.21
C ALA A 151 13.25 -9.55 -20.82
N GLU A 152 12.80 -9.21 -19.60
CA GLU A 152 12.87 -7.83 -19.10
C GLU A 152 14.32 -7.37 -18.83
N PHE A 153 15.19 -8.28 -18.42
CA PHE A 153 16.58 -7.97 -18.05
C PHE A 153 17.55 -8.10 -19.23
N TYR A 154 17.29 -9.05 -20.13
CA TYR A 154 18.16 -9.33 -21.26
C TYR A 154 17.32 -9.66 -22.50
N PRO A 155 17.48 -8.91 -23.61
CA PRO A 155 17.01 -9.38 -24.91
C PRO A 155 17.59 -10.77 -25.15
N SER A 156 16.75 -11.74 -25.54
CA SER A 156 17.23 -13.08 -25.84
C SER A 156 18.27 -13.00 -26.96
N LYS A 157 19.28 -13.88 -26.92
CA LYS A 157 20.30 -13.96 -27.99
C LYS A 157 19.74 -14.43 -29.33
N GLN A 158 18.45 -14.77 -29.39
CA GLN A 158 17.75 -15.03 -30.64
C GLN A 158 17.30 -13.69 -31.22
N ASP A 159 18.25 -12.99 -31.83
CA ASP A 159 17.90 -12.04 -32.89
C ASP A 159 17.16 -12.87 -33.95
N PRO A 160 15.91 -12.55 -34.35
CA PRO A 160 15.26 -13.26 -35.43
C PRO A 160 16.17 -13.15 -36.65
N GLU A 161 16.78 -14.28 -37.05
CA GLU A 161 17.55 -14.33 -38.28
C GLU A 161 16.64 -13.85 -39.41
N THR A 162 16.87 -12.62 -39.87
CA THR A 162 16.31 -12.09 -41.10
C THR A 162 16.72 -13.03 -42.21
N LYS A 163 15.79 -13.87 -42.66
CA LYS A 163 15.90 -14.66 -43.88
C LYS A 163 15.33 -13.89 -45.05
#